data_AF-A0A4Z2BJP6-F1
#
_entry.id   AF-A0A4Z2BJP6-F1
#
_cell.length_a   1.000
_cell.length_b   1.000
_cell.length_c   1.000
_cell.angle_alpha   90.00
_cell.angle_beta   90.00
_cell.angle_gamma   90.00
#
_symmetry.space_group_name_H-M   'P 1'
#
loop_
_entity.id
_entity.type
_entity.pdbx_description
1 polymer ?
#
loop_
_entity_poly.entity_id
_entity_poly.type
_entity_poly.pdbx_seq_one_letter_code
_entity_poly.pdbx_strand_id
1 'polypeptide(L)'
;MEEALILDNKYTEHSTVGLAQQWDQLDQLGMRMQHNLEQQIQARNTTGVTEEALKEFSMMFKHFDKEKSGRLNHQEFKSCLRSLGYDLPMVEEGEPDPEFEAILDTVDPNRDGNVSLQEYMAFMISRETENVKSSEEIESAFRALSTENKPYVTKEELYQVSGADGGWGSGAALPAGLTSPPLPQNLTKEQADYCLSHMKPYLDSKGRELPSAFDFVEFTRSLFVN
;
A
#
# COMPACT_ATOMS: atom_id res chain seq x y z
N MET A 1 -14.94 -7.49 54.17
CA MET A 1 -13.94 -7.18 55.21
C MET A 1 -14.22 -5.83 55.87
N GLU A 2 -14.60 -4.78 55.12
CA GLU A 2 -14.94 -3.46 55.68
C GLU A 2 -16.18 -3.47 56.58
N GLU A 3 -17.24 -4.24 56.27
CA GLU A 3 -18.41 -4.38 57.16
C GLU A 3 -18.10 -5.10 58.48
N ALA A 4 -16.94 -5.77 58.60
CA ALA A 4 -16.50 -6.48 59.79
C ALA A 4 -15.34 -5.78 60.53
N LEU A 5 -14.93 -4.57 60.11
CA LEU A 5 -13.80 -3.80 60.67
C LEU A 5 -12.46 -4.56 60.71
N ILE A 6 -12.27 -5.56 59.83
CA ILE A 6 -11.01 -6.31 59.72
C ILE A 6 -10.13 -5.61 58.68
N LEU A 7 -9.15 -4.85 59.16
CA LEU A 7 -8.25 -4.03 58.34
C LEU A 7 -6.95 -4.75 57.96
N ASP A 8 -6.60 -5.83 58.65
CA ASP A 8 -5.31 -6.52 58.50
C ASP A 8 -5.51 -7.99 58.15
N ASN A 9 -5.02 -8.39 56.98
CA ASN A 9 -5.07 -9.77 56.51
C ASN A 9 -3.72 -10.45 56.72
N LYS A 10 -3.52 -11.02 57.91
CA LYS A 10 -2.35 -11.79 58.35
C LYS A 10 -1.90 -12.98 57.47
N TYR A 11 -2.62 -13.29 56.40
CA TYR A 11 -2.26 -14.34 55.43
C TYR A 11 -1.68 -13.78 54.11
N THR A 12 -1.69 -12.46 53.91
CA THR A 12 -1.10 -11.82 52.72
C THR A 12 -0.57 -10.44 53.06
N GLU A 13 0.67 -10.16 52.65
CA GLU A 13 1.29 -8.83 52.81
C GLU A 13 0.81 -7.85 51.72
N HIS A 14 0.05 -8.33 50.73
CA HIS A 14 -0.44 -7.52 49.63
C HIS A 14 -1.79 -6.87 49.96
N SER A 15 -1.80 -5.53 49.98
CA SER A 15 -3.04 -4.74 50.02
C SER A 15 -3.77 -4.79 48.67
N THR A 16 -5.10 -4.79 48.71
CA THR A 16 -5.95 -4.72 47.50
C THR A 16 -5.63 -3.49 46.64
N VAL A 17 -5.34 -2.35 47.26
CA VAL A 17 -4.92 -1.12 46.57
C VAL A 17 -3.52 -1.29 45.96
N GLY A 18 -2.62 -1.98 46.65
CA GLY A 18 -1.28 -2.28 46.13
C GLY A 18 -1.32 -3.20 44.91
N LEU A 19 -2.16 -4.23 44.94
CA LEU A 19 -2.36 -5.13 43.80
C LEU A 19 -3.02 -4.42 42.62
N ALA A 20 -4.00 -3.54 42.86
CA ALA A 20 -4.62 -2.74 41.81
C ALA A 20 -3.60 -1.80 41.15
N GLN A 21 -2.76 -1.12 41.95
CA GLN A 21 -1.72 -0.24 41.42
C GLN A 21 -0.65 -1.01 40.64
N GLN A 22 -0.28 -2.22 41.10
CA GLN A 22 0.65 -3.09 40.37
C GLN A 22 0.04 -3.59 39.04
N TRP A 23 -1.27 -3.88 39.04
CA TRP A 23 -1.99 -4.26 37.83
C TRP A 23 -2.04 -3.12 36.81
N ASP A 24 -2.39 -1.91 37.25
CA ASP A 24 -2.39 -0.72 36.38
C ASP A 24 -1.00 -0.43 35.81
N GLN A 25 0.06 -0.61 36.60
CA GLN A 25 1.43 -0.48 36.10
C GLN A 25 1.74 -1.52 35.01
N LEU A 26 1.33 -2.78 35.20
CA LEU A 26 1.57 -3.83 34.23
C LEU A 26 0.80 -3.57 32.93
N ASP A 27 -0.45 -3.12 33.03
CA ASP A 27 -1.31 -2.76 31.90
C ASP A 27 -0.70 -1.59 31.09
N GLN A 28 -0.24 -0.54 31.78
CA GLN A 28 0.48 0.57 31.14
C GLN A 28 1.78 0.12 30.47
N LEU A 29 2.49 -0.84 31.07
CA LEU A 29 3.73 -1.39 30.50
C LEU A 29 3.43 -2.22 29.24
N GLY A 30 2.36 -3.02 29.27
CA GLY A 30 1.84 -3.75 28.12
C GLY A 30 1.44 -2.82 26.97
N MET A 31 0.67 -1.78 27.26
CA MET A 31 0.28 -0.76 26.27
C MET A 31 1.49 -0.05 25.66
N ARG A 32 2.51 0.30 26.47
CA ARG A 32 3.74 0.92 25.95
C ARG A 32 4.53 -0.04 25.06
N MET A 33 4.65 -1.31 25.43
CA MET A 33 5.35 -2.31 24.62
C MET A 33 4.62 -2.54 23.29
N GLN A 34 3.30 -2.67 23.32
CA GLN A 34 2.51 -2.80 22.12
C GLN A 34 2.67 -1.58 21.21
N HIS A 35 2.56 -0.37 21.77
CA HIS A 35 2.75 0.86 21.01
C HIS A 35 4.15 0.97 20.40
N ASN A 36 5.19 0.56 21.14
CA ASN A 36 6.56 0.60 20.63
C ASN A 36 6.79 -0.41 19.49
N LEU A 37 6.21 -1.62 19.62
CA LEU A 37 6.22 -2.63 18.57
C LEU A 37 5.45 -2.17 17.33
N GLU A 38 4.26 -1.58 17.51
CA GLU A 38 3.47 -1.00 16.42
C GLU A 38 4.25 0.13 15.73
N GLN A 39 4.92 1.01 16.48
CA GLN A 39 5.78 2.04 15.89
C GLN A 39 6.99 1.46 15.15
N GLN A 40 7.64 0.40 15.65
CA GLN A 40 8.74 -0.26 14.94
C GLN A 40 8.27 -0.99 13.69
N ILE A 41 7.13 -1.69 13.77
CA ILE A 41 6.51 -2.36 12.63
C ILE A 41 6.07 -1.31 11.61
N GLN A 42 5.48 -0.21 12.05
CA GLN A 42 5.06 0.87 11.17
C GLN A 42 6.26 1.58 10.57
N ALA A 43 7.35 1.80 11.31
CA ALA A 43 8.62 2.32 10.75
C ALA A 43 9.21 1.37 9.70
N ARG A 44 9.17 0.06 9.97
CA ARG A 44 9.61 -1.00 9.04
C ARG A 44 8.67 -1.19 7.84
N ASN A 45 7.38 -0.96 8.02
CA ASN A 45 6.37 -1.04 6.97
C ASN A 45 6.26 0.28 6.19
N THR A 46 6.61 1.43 6.79
CA THR A 46 6.80 2.70 6.07
C THR A 46 8.03 2.67 5.19
N THR A 47 9.00 1.79 5.47
CA THR A 47 10.02 1.55 4.45
C THR A 47 9.47 0.81 3.25
N GLY A 48 8.36 0.05 3.33
CA GLY A 48 7.52 -0.50 2.24
C GLY A 48 8.19 -1.10 0.99
N VAL A 49 9.49 -1.11 0.96
CA VAL A 49 10.40 -1.26 -0.16
C VAL A 49 11.31 -2.41 0.25
N THR A 50 11.44 -3.39 -0.63
CA THR A 50 12.29 -4.55 -0.36
C THR A 50 13.75 -4.12 -0.23
N GLU A 51 14.55 -4.95 0.45
CA GLU A 51 16.00 -4.69 0.53
C GLU A 51 16.63 -4.68 -0.86
N GLU A 52 16.07 -5.43 -1.83
CA GLU A 52 16.48 -5.37 -3.23
C GLU A 52 16.20 -4.00 -3.86
N ALA A 53 14.99 -3.44 -3.70
CA ALA A 53 14.66 -2.14 -4.27
C ALA A 53 15.47 -1.00 -3.64
N LEU A 54 15.72 -1.04 -2.32
CA LEU A 54 16.65 -0.09 -1.67
C LEU A 54 18.06 -0.18 -2.25
N LYS A 55 18.51 -1.39 -2.57
CA LYS A 55 19.82 -1.63 -3.17
C LYS A 55 19.87 -1.11 -4.61
N GLU A 56 18.82 -1.31 -5.39
CA GLU A 56 18.69 -0.77 -6.75
C GLU A 56 18.70 0.76 -6.75
N PHE A 57 17.92 1.39 -5.85
CA PHE A 57 17.92 2.85 -5.69
C PHE A 57 19.33 3.38 -5.36
N SER A 58 20.04 2.72 -4.44
CA SER A 58 21.43 3.07 -4.11
C SER A 58 22.40 2.85 -5.27
N MET A 59 22.22 1.79 -6.07
CA MET A 59 23.02 1.54 -7.27
C MET A 59 22.78 2.61 -8.33
N MET A 60 21.51 2.98 -8.59
CA MET A 60 21.16 4.04 -9.53
C MET A 60 21.78 5.37 -9.09
N PHE A 61 21.63 5.76 -7.83
CA PHE A 61 22.22 7.00 -7.32
C PHE A 61 23.74 7.05 -7.56
N LYS A 62 24.44 5.95 -7.23
CA LYS A 62 25.90 5.85 -7.45
C LYS A 62 26.30 5.81 -8.92
N HIS A 63 25.43 5.34 -9.79
CA HIS A 63 25.67 5.33 -11.22
C HIS A 63 25.67 6.75 -11.80
N PHE A 64 24.79 7.62 -11.29
CA PHE A 64 24.67 9.00 -11.71
C PHE A 64 25.63 9.96 -10.97
N ASP A 65 25.96 9.69 -9.70
CA ASP A 65 26.95 10.46 -8.92
C ASP A 65 28.39 10.12 -9.34
N LYS A 66 28.75 10.50 -10.57
CA LYS A 66 30.08 10.24 -11.17
C LYS A 66 31.22 10.86 -10.35
N GLU A 67 30.96 12.02 -9.76
CA GLU A 67 31.94 12.74 -8.95
C GLU A 67 32.05 12.23 -7.51
N LYS A 68 31.19 11.27 -7.11
CA LYS A 68 31.09 10.79 -5.72
C LYS A 68 30.92 11.93 -4.72
N SER A 69 30.21 12.96 -5.14
CA SER A 69 29.95 14.15 -4.35
C SER A 69 28.96 13.86 -3.22
N GLY A 70 28.24 12.73 -3.30
CA GLY A 70 27.14 12.38 -2.41
C GLY A 70 25.86 13.16 -2.69
N ARG A 71 25.82 13.90 -3.81
CA ARG A 71 24.72 14.74 -4.24
C ARG A 71 24.51 14.59 -5.75
N LEU A 72 23.27 14.65 -6.21
CA LEU A 72 22.91 14.73 -7.63
C LEU A 72 22.43 16.15 -7.92
N ASN A 73 22.93 16.77 -8.98
CA ASN A 73 22.33 18.02 -9.46
C ASN A 73 20.94 17.73 -10.08
N HIS A 74 20.13 18.77 -10.32
CA HIS A 74 18.79 18.60 -10.89
C HIS A 74 18.78 17.86 -12.24
N GLN A 75 19.81 18.02 -13.08
CA GLN A 75 19.89 17.33 -14.38
C GLN A 75 20.19 15.85 -14.23
N GLU A 76 21.12 15.50 -13.33
CA GLU A 76 21.48 14.13 -12.99
C GLU A 76 20.29 13.42 -12.32
N PHE A 77 19.59 14.10 -11.41
CA PHE A 77 18.40 13.58 -10.77
C PHE A 77 17.26 13.34 -11.78
N LYS A 78 17.00 14.30 -12.69
CA LYS A 78 16.01 14.13 -13.78
C LYS A 78 16.36 12.95 -14.69
N SER A 79 17.64 12.77 -14.99
CA SER A 79 18.12 11.64 -15.80
C SER A 79 17.99 10.32 -15.06
N CYS A 80 18.25 10.31 -13.76
CA CYS A 80 18.07 9.15 -12.89
C CYS A 80 16.60 8.70 -12.83
N LEU A 81 15.65 9.63 -12.64
CA LEU A 81 14.22 9.33 -12.64
C LEU A 81 13.77 8.70 -13.97
N ARG A 82 14.23 9.24 -15.11
CA ARG A 82 13.92 8.63 -16.42
C ARG A 82 14.49 7.22 -16.57
N SER A 83 15.69 6.95 -16.05
CA SER A 83 16.27 5.60 -16.05
C SER A 83 15.54 4.62 -15.13
N LEU A 84 14.82 5.11 -14.13
CA LEU A 84 13.95 4.33 -13.25
C LEU A 84 12.54 4.13 -13.83
N GLY A 85 12.27 4.60 -15.06
CA GLY A 85 10.99 4.41 -15.72
C GLY A 85 9.95 5.50 -15.45
N TYR A 86 10.32 6.61 -14.80
CA TYR A 86 9.42 7.76 -14.69
C TYR A 86 9.25 8.42 -16.06
N ASP A 87 8.00 8.49 -16.52
CA ASP A 87 7.63 9.11 -17.80
C ASP A 87 7.59 10.64 -17.66
N LEU A 88 8.78 11.24 -17.47
CA LEU A 88 8.92 12.68 -17.46
C LEU A 88 8.98 13.20 -18.91
N PRO A 89 8.18 14.22 -19.27
CA PRO A 89 8.15 14.75 -20.62
C PRO A 89 9.55 15.23 -21.04
N MET A 90 9.86 15.03 -22.32
CA MET A 90 11.10 15.53 -22.93
C MET A 90 11.00 17.05 -23.13
N VAL A 91 11.14 17.80 -22.05
CA VAL A 91 11.18 19.26 -22.07
C VAL A 91 12.62 19.73 -22.31
N GLU A 92 12.78 20.77 -23.13
CA GLU A 92 14.09 21.35 -23.47
C GLU A 92 14.83 21.87 -22.21
N GLU A 93 16.16 21.87 -22.25
CA GLU A 93 17.00 22.33 -21.14
C GLU A 93 16.66 23.79 -20.78
N GLY A 94 16.00 24.02 -19.63
CA GLY A 94 15.63 25.35 -19.15
C GLY A 94 14.14 25.71 -19.30
N GLU A 95 13.33 24.84 -19.91
CA GLU A 95 11.88 24.98 -19.90
C GLU A 95 11.29 24.40 -18.60
N PRO A 96 10.27 25.04 -18.00
CA PRO A 96 9.64 24.57 -16.77
C PRO A 96 8.89 23.27 -17.04
N ASP A 97 9.30 22.22 -16.34
CA ASP A 97 8.62 20.93 -16.32
C ASP A 97 7.79 20.88 -15.04
N PRO A 98 6.45 21.06 -15.11
CA PRO A 98 5.61 21.17 -13.92
C PRO A 98 5.58 19.87 -13.10
N GLU A 99 5.77 18.71 -13.73
CA GLU A 99 5.83 17.43 -13.03
C GLU A 99 7.15 17.29 -12.27
N PHE A 100 8.26 17.66 -12.92
CA PHE A 100 9.56 17.68 -12.28
C PHE A 100 9.67 18.76 -11.19
N GLU A 101 9.07 19.94 -11.37
CA GLU A 101 9.01 20.98 -10.33
C GLU A 101 8.24 20.52 -9.10
N ALA A 102 7.10 19.83 -9.26
CA ALA A 102 6.36 19.27 -8.13
C ALA A 102 7.20 18.23 -7.36
N ILE A 103 8.01 17.45 -8.08
CA ILE A 103 8.98 16.53 -7.47
C ILE A 103 10.06 17.32 -6.72
N LEU A 104 10.64 18.35 -7.34
CA LEU A 104 11.66 19.19 -6.70
C LEU A 104 11.14 19.90 -5.44
N ASP A 105 9.89 20.37 -5.41
CA ASP A 105 9.31 20.98 -4.21
C ASP A 105 9.21 19.99 -3.03
N THR A 106 9.16 18.69 -3.33
CA THR A 106 9.14 17.63 -2.31
C THR A 106 10.56 17.21 -1.90
N VAL A 107 11.49 17.13 -2.87
CA VAL A 107 12.82 16.56 -2.69
C VAL A 107 13.88 17.59 -2.33
N ASP A 108 13.80 18.79 -2.91
CA ASP A 108 14.68 19.94 -2.69
C ASP A 108 13.84 21.19 -2.33
N PRO A 109 13.19 21.20 -1.16
CA PRO A 109 12.39 22.35 -0.71
C PRO A 109 13.25 23.60 -0.46
N ASN A 110 14.56 23.43 -0.26
CA ASN A 110 15.50 24.54 -0.08
C ASN A 110 15.95 25.14 -1.42
N ARG A 111 15.61 24.48 -2.55
CA ARG A 111 16.08 24.80 -3.90
C ARG A 111 17.58 25.07 -3.92
N ASP A 112 18.34 24.24 -3.22
CA ASP A 112 19.80 24.37 -3.15
C ASP A 112 20.49 23.88 -4.44
N GLY A 113 19.72 23.27 -5.36
CA GLY A 113 20.19 22.82 -6.66
C GLY A 113 20.70 21.38 -6.64
N ASN A 114 20.69 20.71 -5.48
CA ASN A 114 21.36 19.44 -5.25
C ASN A 114 20.54 18.50 -4.37
N VAL A 115 20.16 17.35 -4.93
CA VAL A 115 19.49 16.28 -4.19
C VAL A 115 20.51 15.38 -3.52
N SER A 116 20.52 15.32 -2.19
CA SER A 116 21.38 14.39 -1.44
C SER A 116 20.88 12.95 -1.54
N LEU A 117 21.74 11.98 -1.23
CA LEU A 117 21.34 10.56 -1.17
C LEU A 117 20.16 10.34 -0.22
N GLN A 118 20.10 11.06 0.90
CA GLN A 118 19.02 10.90 1.88
C GLN A 118 17.68 11.40 1.32
N GLU A 119 17.68 12.56 0.65
CA GLU A 119 16.48 13.13 0.02
C GLU A 119 16.00 12.26 -1.15
N TYR A 120 16.93 11.80 -1.98
CA TYR A 120 16.65 10.84 -3.05
C TYR A 120 16.03 9.55 -2.51
N MET A 121 16.63 8.94 -1.49
CA MET A 121 16.12 7.70 -0.91
C MET A 121 14.75 7.91 -0.26
N ALA A 122 14.55 9.01 0.46
CA ALA A 122 13.25 9.35 1.06
C ALA A 122 12.16 9.51 -0.01
N PHE A 123 12.48 10.17 -1.12
CA PHE A 123 11.57 10.32 -2.25
C PHE A 123 11.23 8.98 -2.89
N MET A 124 12.25 8.19 -3.25
CA MET A 124 12.05 6.87 -3.86
C MET A 124 11.24 5.94 -2.95
N ILE A 125 11.53 5.92 -1.65
CA ILE A 125 10.76 5.15 -0.66
C ILE A 125 9.32 5.66 -0.59
N SER A 126 9.09 6.97 -0.51
CA SER A 126 7.73 7.51 -0.43
C SER A 126 6.89 7.10 -1.63
N ARG A 127 7.43 7.22 -2.85
CA ARG A 127 6.77 6.83 -4.09
C ARG A 127 6.53 5.33 -4.19
N GLU A 128 7.54 4.53 -3.89
CA GLU A 128 7.42 3.07 -3.90
C GLU A 128 6.37 2.60 -2.87
N THR A 129 6.33 3.23 -1.68
CA THR A 129 5.31 2.90 -0.67
C THR A 129 3.91 3.35 -1.07
N GLU A 130 3.75 4.40 -1.89
CA GLU A 130 2.47 4.77 -2.49
C GLU A 130 2.02 3.71 -3.51
N ASN A 131 2.94 3.23 -4.37
CA ASN A 131 2.66 2.16 -5.34
C ASN A 131 2.29 0.84 -4.64
N VAL A 132 3.00 0.44 -3.59
CA VAL A 132 2.70 -0.79 -2.84
C VAL A 132 1.32 -0.72 -2.18
N LYS A 133 0.97 0.42 -1.56
CA LYS A 133 -0.39 0.64 -1.03
C LYS A 133 -1.44 0.56 -2.13
N SER A 134 -1.17 1.16 -3.29
CA SER A 134 -2.07 1.05 -4.45
C SER A 134 -2.22 -0.40 -4.93
N SER A 135 -1.16 -1.21 -4.93
CA SER A 135 -1.22 -2.62 -5.31
C SER A 135 -2.06 -3.45 -4.33
N GLU A 136 -1.88 -3.24 -3.03
CA GLU A 136 -2.68 -3.94 -2.00
C GLU A 136 -4.15 -3.53 -2.06
N GLU A 137 -4.45 -2.25 -2.30
CA GLU A 137 -5.81 -1.75 -2.49
C GLU A 137 -6.47 -2.36 -3.72
N ILE A 138 -5.76 -2.45 -4.85
CA ILE A 138 -6.29 -3.08 -6.07
C ILE A 138 -6.47 -4.60 -5.88
N GLU A 139 -5.52 -5.29 -5.23
CA GLU A 139 -5.68 -6.72 -4.91
C GLU A 139 -6.88 -6.95 -3.99
N SER A 140 -7.05 -6.12 -2.97
CA SER A 140 -8.19 -6.16 -2.04
C SER A 140 -9.50 -5.89 -2.77
N ALA A 141 -9.52 -4.95 -3.72
CA ALA A 141 -10.69 -4.67 -4.55
C ALA A 141 -11.07 -5.89 -5.39
N PHE A 142 -10.12 -6.53 -6.10
CA PHE A 142 -10.39 -7.75 -6.85
C PHE A 142 -10.83 -8.92 -5.96
N ARG A 143 -10.24 -9.04 -4.76
CA ARG A 143 -10.65 -10.03 -3.76
C ARG A 143 -12.07 -9.80 -3.27
N ALA A 144 -12.53 -8.55 -3.19
CA ALA A 144 -13.91 -8.21 -2.87
C ALA A 144 -14.90 -8.54 -4.01
N LEU A 145 -14.44 -8.56 -5.27
CA LEU A 145 -15.23 -9.02 -6.42
C LEU A 145 -15.40 -10.54 -6.44
N SER A 146 -14.41 -11.27 -5.92
CA SER A 146 -14.43 -12.73 -5.85
C SER A 146 -15.43 -13.22 -4.80
N THR A 147 -16.38 -14.04 -5.24
CA THR A 147 -17.34 -14.67 -4.32
C THR A 147 -16.58 -15.76 -3.56
N GLU A 148 -16.50 -15.62 -2.23
CA GLU A 148 -15.82 -16.55 -1.31
C GLU A 148 -14.30 -16.33 -1.11
N ASN A 149 -13.78 -15.12 -1.33
CA ASN A 149 -12.38 -14.77 -1.02
C ASN A 149 -11.36 -15.70 -1.73
N LYS A 150 -11.69 -16.09 -2.97
CA LYS A 150 -10.85 -16.98 -3.76
C LYS A 150 -9.63 -16.22 -4.27
N PRO A 151 -8.50 -16.89 -4.50
CA PRO A 151 -7.30 -16.28 -5.09
C PRO A 151 -7.44 -16.01 -6.62
N TYR A 152 -8.66 -16.06 -7.15
CA TYR A 152 -8.97 -15.81 -8.56
C TYR A 152 -10.32 -15.12 -8.69
N VAL A 153 -10.53 -14.50 -9.85
CA VAL A 153 -11.80 -13.88 -10.22
C VAL A 153 -12.31 -14.50 -11.52
N THR A 154 -13.62 -14.67 -11.65
CA THR A 154 -14.21 -15.18 -12.89
C THR A 154 -14.67 -14.06 -13.81
N LYS A 155 -14.83 -14.38 -15.10
CA LYS A 155 -15.40 -13.45 -16.09
C LYS A 155 -16.75 -12.88 -15.63
N GLU A 156 -17.60 -13.74 -15.08
CA GLU A 156 -18.94 -13.36 -14.61
C GLU A 156 -18.86 -12.39 -13.43
N GLU A 157 -17.98 -12.64 -12.45
CA GLU A 157 -17.77 -11.76 -11.29
C GLU A 157 -17.24 -10.37 -11.68
N LEU A 158 -16.32 -10.29 -12.66
CA LEU A 158 -15.83 -9.03 -13.20
C LEU A 158 -16.93 -8.21 -13.89
N TYR A 159 -17.78 -8.84 -14.71
CA TYR A 159 -18.89 -8.13 -15.35
C TYR A 159 -20.04 -7.83 -14.40
N GLN A 160 -20.24 -8.64 -13.36
CA GLN A 160 -21.32 -8.46 -12.40
C GLN A 160 -21.20 -7.13 -11.66
N VAL A 161 -19.98 -6.68 -11.39
CA VAL A 161 -19.73 -5.33 -10.85
C VAL A 161 -19.80 -4.25 -11.93
N SER A 162 -19.41 -4.54 -13.17
CA SER A 162 -19.61 -3.57 -14.28
C SER A 162 -21.07 -3.28 -14.63
N GLY A 163 -21.99 -4.17 -14.25
CA GLY A 163 -23.40 -4.10 -14.60
C GLY A 163 -24.31 -3.40 -13.58
N ALA A 164 -23.78 -2.97 -12.42
CA ALA A 164 -24.63 -2.54 -11.32
C ALA A 164 -25.24 -1.12 -11.46
N ASP A 165 -24.90 -0.35 -12.50
CA ASP A 165 -25.53 0.97 -12.78
C ASP A 165 -26.04 1.16 -14.23
N GLY A 166 -26.09 0.11 -15.04
CA GLY A 166 -26.44 0.22 -16.45
C GLY A 166 -27.41 -0.86 -16.90
N GLY A 167 -28.69 -0.71 -16.55
CA GLY A 167 -29.72 -1.63 -17.01
C GLY A 167 -29.70 -1.79 -18.53
N TRP A 168 -29.54 -3.03 -18.99
CA TRP A 168 -30.15 -3.59 -20.19
C TRP A 168 -30.48 -5.06 -19.88
N GLY A 169 -31.75 -5.30 -19.55
CA GLY A 169 -32.28 -6.62 -19.24
C GLY A 169 -33.71 -6.51 -18.74
N SER A 170 -34.65 -6.76 -19.63
CA SER A 170 -36.10 -6.71 -19.47
C SER A 170 -36.63 -7.06 -18.07
N GLY A 171 -37.40 -6.13 -17.51
CA GLY A 171 -38.59 -6.39 -16.69
C GLY A 171 -38.51 -7.47 -15.62
N ALA A 172 -37.96 -7.14 -14.46
CA ALA A 172 -38.43 -7.69 -13.19
C ALA A 172 -38.14 -6.69 -12.06
N ALA A 173 -39.20 -6.13 -11.46
CA ALA A 173 -39.09 -5.26 -10.30
C ALA A 173 -38.57 -6.06 -9.10
N LEU A 174 -37.45 -5.62 -8.50
CA LEU A 174 -37.01 -6.10 -7.19
C LEU A 174 -37.58 -5.19 -6.08
N PRO A 175 -37.99 -5.76 -4.94
CA PRO A 175 -38.69 -5.02 -3.88
C PRO A 175 -37.74 -4.10 -3.11
N ALA A 176 -38.27 -2.94 -2.72
CA ALA A 176 -37.59 -1.91 -1.97
C ALA A 176 -37.23 -2.39 -0.55
N GLY A 177 -35.95 -2.25 -0.19
CA GLY A 177 -35.51 -2.29 1.20
C GLY A 177 -34.27 -3.11 1.42
N LEU A 178 -33.12 -2.63 0.93
CA LEU A 178 -31.78 -2.86 1.48
C LEU A 178 -30.85 -1.85 0.77
N THR A 179 -30.66 -0.69 1.36
CA THR A 179 -29.70 0.31 0.87
C THR A 179 -28.31 -0.17 1.30
N SER A 180 -27.66 -0.99 0.47
CA SER A 180 -26.24 -1.27 0.65
C SER A 180 -25.44 0.02 0.38
N PRO A 181 -24.36 0.29 1.14
CA PRO A 181 -23.50 1.45 0.88
C PRO A 181 -22.88 1.32 -0.52
N PRO A 182 -22.58 2.44 -1.20
CA PRO A 182 -21.94 2.39 -2.51
C PRO A 182 -20.57 1.74 -2.33
N LEU A 183 -20.42 0.54 -2.90
CA LEU A 183 -19.13 -0.10 -3.08
C LEU A 183 -18.25 0.80 -3.98
N PRO A 184 -16.94 0.86 -3.74
CA PRO A 184 -16.05 1.74 -4.49
C PRO A 184 -16.04 1.30 -5.96
N GLN A 185 -16.42 2.23 -6.84
CA GLN A 185 -16.23 2.25 -8.29
C GLN A 185 -16.55 0.94 -9.05
N ASN A 186 -17.76 0.87 -9.62
CA ASN A 186 -18.08 -0.09 -10.68
C ASN A 186 -17.03 0.00 -11.81
N LEU A 187 -16.27 -1.08 -12.06
CA LEU A 187 -15.44 -1.19 -13.25
C LEU A 187 -16.31 -0.97 -14.49
N THR A 188 -15.90 -0.13 -15.42
CA THR A 188 -16.58 -0.05 -16.72
C THR A 188 -16.41 -1.36 -17.50
N LYS A 189 -17.31 -1.63 -18.44
CA LYS A 189 -17.20 -2.81 -19.33
C LYS A 189 -15.83 -2.86 -20.03
N GLU A 190 -15.32 -1.71 -20.45
CA GLU A 190 -14.01 -1.58 -21.10
C GLU A 190 -12.85 -1.91 -20.14
N GLN A 191 -12.95 -1.49 -18.88
CA GLN A 191 -11.97 -1.86 -17.84
C GLN A 191 -12.02 -3.35 -17.52
N ALA A 192 -13.22 -3.95 -17.46
CA ALA A 192 -13.37 -5.40 -17.28
C ALA A 192 -12.79 -6.18 -18.47
N ASP A 193 -13.06 -5.73 -19.71
CA ASP A 193 -12.48 -6.29 -20.94
C ASP A 193 -10.95 -6.20 -20.93
N TYR A 194 -10.40 -5.06 -20.50
CA TYR A 194 -8.97 -4.84 -20.38
C TYR A 194 -8.32 -5.77 -19.35
N CYS A 195 -8.92 -5.92 -18.16
CA CYS A 195 -8.45 -6.87 -17.15
C CYS A 195 -8.46 -8.30 -17.72
N LEU A 196 -9.55 -8.73 -18.36
CA LEU A 196 -9.66 -10.08 -18.94
C LEU A 196 -8.66 -10.35 -20.07
N SER A 197 -8.25 -9.32 -20.82
CA SER A 197 -7.26 -9.49 -21.89
C SER A 197 -5.82 -9.53 -21.39
N HIS A 198 -5.54 -8.99 -20.20
CA HIS A 198 -4.19 -8.92 -19.64
C HIS A 198 -3.96 -9.89 -18.46
N MET A 199 -5.03 -10.41 -17.86
CA MET A 199 -4.95 -11.44 -16.82
C MET A 199 -4.66 -12.82 -17.41
N LYS A 200 -3.82 -13.58 -16.73
CA LYS A 200 -3.57 -14.99 -17.08
C LYS A 200 -4.66 -15.89 -16.53
N PRO A 201 -4.93 -17.04 -17.17
CA PRO A 201 -5.79 -18.07 -16.61
C PRO A 201 -5.25 -18.56 -15.28
N TYR A 202 -6.13 -18.72 -14.29
CA TYR A 202 -5.74 -19.25 -12.98
C TYR A 202 -5.40 -20.74 -13.07
N LEU A 203 -4.25 -21.11 -12.51
CA LEU A 203 -3.78 -22.50 -12.39
C LEU A 203 -4.00 -22.99 -10.95
N ASP A 204 -4.66 -24.14 -10.80
CA ASP A 204 -4.78 -24.79 -9.49
C ASP A 204 -3.42 -25.33 -9.00
N SER A 205 -3.38 -25.80 -7.75
CA SER A 205 -2.20 -26.42 -7.13
C SER A 205 -1.67 -27.69 -7.82
N LYS A 206 -2.37 -28.16 -8.86
CA LYS A 206 -2.02 -29.31 -9.70
C LYS A 206 -1.67 -28.90 -11.13
N GLY A 207 -1.55 -27.59 -11.41
CA GLY A 207 -1.23 -27.05 -12.73
C GLY A 207 -2.37 -27.15 -13.74
N ARG A 208 -3.62 -27.30 -13.28
CA ARG A 208 -4.79 -27.33 -14.16
C ARG A 208 -5.39 -25.95 -14.26
N GLU A 209 -5.62 -25.51 -15.49
CA GLU A 209 -6.35 -24.29 -15.79
C GLU A 209 -7.81 -24.44 -15.35
N LEU A 210 -8.27 -23.53 -14.50
CA LEU A 210 -9.67 -23.41 -14.17
C LEU A 210 -10.38 -22.61 -15.28
N PRO A 211 -11.38 -23.19 -15.96
CA PRO A 211 -12.09 -22.49 -17.03
C PRO A 211 -12.74 -21.21 -16.51
N SER A 212 -12.50 -20.10 -17.22
CA SER A 212 -13.06 -18.78 -16.89
C SER A 212 -12.62 -18.19 -15.54
N ALA A 213 -11.56 -18.73 -14.92
CA ALA A 213 -10.91 -18.14 -13.74
C ALA A 213 -9.62 -17.44 -14.15
N PHE A 214 -9.41 -16.25 -13.60
CA PHE A 214 -8.29 -15.37 -13.92
C PHE A 214 -7.51 -15.04 -12.65
N ASP A 215 -6.18 -15.07 -12.75
CA ASP A 215 -5.28 -14.75 -11.65
C ASP A 215 -5.10 -13.23 -11.57
N PHE A 216 -5.81 -12.61 -10.62
CA PHE A 216 -5.67 -11.18 -10.37
C PHE A 216 -4.42 -10.84 -9.56
N VAL A 217 -3.86 -11.79 -8.80
CA VAL A 217 -2.66 -11.56 -7.97
C VAL A 217 -1.43 -11.44 -8.85
N GLU A 218 -1.32 -12.29 -9.88
CA GLU A 218 -0.25 -12.16 -10.87
C GLU A 218 -0.42 -10.90 -11.71
N PHE A 219 -1.66 -10.54 -12.06
CA PHE A 219 -1.96 -9.33 -12.82
C PHE A 219 -1.62 -8.05 -12.05
N THR A 220 -2.05 -7.92 -10.79
CA THR A 220 -1.69 -6.74 -9.97
C THR A 220 -0.19 -6.64 -9.81
N ARG A 221 0.51 -7.74 -9.51
CA ARG A 221 1.97 -7.75 -9.47
C ARG A 221 2.61 -7.29 -10.79
N SER A 222 2.08 -7.73 -11.92
CA SER A 222 2.58 -7.32 -13.24
C SER A 222 2.28 -5.85 -13.58
N LEU A 223 1.29 -5.22 -12.96
CA LEU A 223 0.97 -3.81 -13.18
C LEU A 223 1.89 -2.88 -12.37
N PHE A 224 2.36 -3.32 -11.21
CA PHE A 224 3.16 -2.51 -10.28
C PHE A 224 4.66 -2.86 -10.28
N VAL A 225 5.04 -3.98 -10.90
CA VAL A 225 6.45 -4.33 -11.14
C VAL A 225 6.78 -3.92 -12.58
N ASN A 226 7.29 -2.70 -12.74
CA ASN A 226 7.95 -2.28 -13.98
C ASN A 226 9.15 -1.38 -13.66
#